data_AF-J9BPN1-F1
#
_entry.id   AF-J9BPN1-F1
#
_cell.length_a   1.000
_cell.length_b   1.000
_cell.length_c   1.000
_cell.angle_alpha   90.00
_cell.angle_beta   90.00
_cell.angle_gamma   90.00
#
_symmetry.space_group_name_H-M   'P 1'
#
loop_
_entity.id
_entity.type
_entity.pdbx_description
1 polymer ?
#
loop_
_entity_poly.entity_id
_entity_poly.type
_entity_poly.pdbx_seq_one_letter_code
_entity_poly.pdbx_strand_id
1 'polypeptide(L)'
;MDGMTQLEYLTAIAIRDNYKDIIEIKRNDPCPCGSGLKFKNCHKDSGDKWVKSFEFYDGNFLYENVSLTINLLETIKKILLKLKSCNSLDEGTGLELIEELYTVYDPAIRQLQQNAPCQKGCTACCFQDVAIHKIEVQRISRYMDKKIKKNIKHNLKEKKARKEITSLLGKDRKNSMEPCPFINITKGECSIYSVRPFKCKSHFVASSPSLCNEIDGKITFYNDDRYIMLTGSVIAYINKLVYNDIHPTLIRNFYQEISFKKRFFEISKDFTGKIMKGF
;
A
#
# COMPACT_ATOMS: atom_id res chain seq x y z
N MET A 1 16.51 -15.39 -17.55
CA MET A 1 15.36 -15.99 -16.83
C MET A 1 14.13 -15.22 -17.25
N ASP A 2 13.05 -15.90 -17.62
CA ASP A 2 11.74 -15.25 -17.72
C ASP A 2 11.38 -14.66 -16.34
N GLY A 3 10.65 -13.55 -16.32
CA GLY A 3 10.26 -12.85 -15.09
C GLY A 3 9.53 -13.77 -14.12
N MET A 4 8.79 -14.75 -14.63
CA MET A 4 8.10 -15.76 -13.83
C MET A 4 9.06 -16.69 -13.07
N THR A 5 10.06 -17.24 -13.77
CA THR A 5 11.08 -18.12 -13.16
C THR A 5 11.88 -17.38 -12.08
N GLN A 6 12.11 -16.08 -12.26
CA GLN A 6 12.77 -15.26 -11.24
C GLN A 6 11.93 -15.12 -9.96
N LEU A 7 10.62 -14.90 -10.09
CA LEU A 7 9.72 -14.81 -8.94
C LEU A 7 9.64 -16.13 -8.17
N GLU A 8 9.55 -17.26 -8.87
CA GLU A 8 9.57 -18.59 -8.24
C GLU A 8 10.85 -18.80 -7.42
N TYR A 9 12.01 -18.47 -8.01
CA TYR A 9 13.31 -18.61 -7.37
C TYR A 9 13.44 -17.73 -6.11
N LEU A 10 13.08 -16.44 -6.22
CA LEU A 10 13.13 -15.50 -5.09
C LEU A 10 12.19 -15.93 -3.97
N THR A 11 10.99 -16.44 -4.30
CA THR A 11 10.03 -16.94 -3.32
C THR A 11 10.60 -18.15 -2.57
N ALA A 12 11.24 -19.09 -3.28
CA ALA A 12 11.84 -20.27 -2.65
C ALA A 12 12.99 -19.89 -1.70
N ILE A 13 13.83 -18.92 -2.08
CA ILE A 13 14.89 -18.40 -1.21
C ILE A 13 14.29 -17.73 0.03
N ALA A 14 13.29 -16.86 -0.16
CA ALA A 14 12.64 -16.15 0.94
C ALA A 14 12.07 -17.12 1.97
N ILE A 15 11.39 -18.19 1.54
CA ILE A 15 10.84 -19.22 2.44
C ILE A 15 11.95 -19.90 3.25
N ARG A 16 13.04 -20.31 2.58
CA ARG A 16 14.18 -20.96 3.24
C ARG A 16 14.83 -20.06 4.28
N ASP A 17 15.03 -18.80 3.93
CA ASP A 17 15.79 -17.86 4.75
C ASP A 17 14.95 -17.28 5.89
N ASN A 18 13.62 -17.41 5.87
CA ASN A 18 12.76 -16.88 6.93
C ASN A 18 12.85 -17.58 8.28
N TYR A 19 13.49 -18.76 8.34
CA TYR A 19 13.74 -19.48 9.58
C TYR A 19 15.13 -19.20 10.18
N LYS A 20 15.92 -18.34 9.55
CA LYS A 20 17.21 -17.90 10.11
C LYS A 20 16.96 -16.92 11.25
N ASP A 21 17.86 -16.94 12.24
CA ASP A 21 17.94 -15.94 13.31
C ASP A 21 16.67 -15.80 14.17
N ILE A 22 15.93 -16.89 14.35
CA ILE A 22 14.80 -16.95 15.30
C ILE A 22 15.33 -16.67 16.70
N ILE A 23 14.69 -15.72 17.37
CA ILE A 23 15.04 -15.35 18.73
C ILE A 23 14.13 -16.04 19.74
N GLU A 24 14.70 -16.33 20.92
CA GLU A 24 13.91 -16.74 22.08
C GLU A 24 13.36 -15.50 22.81
N ILE A 25 12.06 -15.51 23.11
CA ILE A 25 11.39 -14.45 23.88
C ILE A 25 11.08 -14.99 25.27
N LYS A 26 11.60 -14.36 26.32
CA LYS A 26 11.33 -14.83 27.68
C LYS A 26 9.92 -14.46 28.11
N ARG A 27 9.34 -15.27 28.99
CA ARG A 27 7.95 -15.12 29.47
C ARG A 27 7.59 -13.72 29.95
N ASN A 28 8.52 -13.02 30.60
CA ASN A 28 8.28 -11.70 31.18
C ASN A 28 8.75 -10.53 30.30
N ASP A 29 9.36 -10.81 29.14
CA ASP A 29 9.78 -9.78 28.19
C ASP A 29 8.55 -9.13 27.54
N PRO A 30 8.64 -7.88 27.06
CA PRO A 30 7.62 -7.28 26.23
C PRO A 30 7.30 -8.17 25.00
N CYS A 31 6.02 -8.27 24.65
CA CYS A 31 5.62 -9.05 23.49
C CYS A 31 6.10 -8.36 22.20
N PRO A 32 6.85 -9.06 21.32
CA PRO A 32 7.40 -8.47 20.10
C PRO A 32 6.35 -7.89 19.14
N CYS A 33 5.11 -8.36 19.24
CA CYS A 33 4.01 -7.91 18.39
C CYS A 33 3.67 -6.43 18.56
N GLY A 34 4.07 -5.77 19.64
CA GLY A 34 3.76 -4.36 19.91
C GLY A 34 2.50 -4.10 20.75
N SER A 35 1.92 -5.13 21.36
CA SER A 35 0.68 -5.01 22.15
C SER A 35 0.83 -4.24 23.47
N GLY A 36 2.06 -3.99 23.91
CA GLY A 36 2.35 -3.45 25.26
C GLY A 36 2.22 -4.48 26.39
N LEU A 37 1.80 -5.71 26.09
CA LEU A 37 1.70 -6.80 27.06
C LEU A 37 3.01 -7.56 27.21
N LYS A 38 3.21 -8.26 28.33
CA LYS A 38 4.27 -9.27 28.47
C LYS A 38 3.99 -10.46 27.55
N PHE A 39 5.02 -11.11 27.04
CA PHE A 39 4.90 -12.24 26.11
C PHE A 39 3.99 -13.36 26.64
N LYS A 40 4.09 -13.69 27.94
CA LYS A 40 3.22 -14.67 28.62
C LYS A 40 1.73 -14.36 28.59
N ASN A 41 1.35 -13.10 28.40
CA ASN A 41 -0.04 -12.64 28.37
C ASN A 41 -0.50 -12.32 26.93
N CYS A 42 0.27 -12.67 25.91
CA CYS A 42 -0.01 -12.29 24.54
C CYS A 42 0.22 -13.43 23.54
N HIS A 43 1.47 -13.76 23.19
CA HIS A 43 1.79 -14.75 22.13
C HIS A 43 2.56 -15.98 22.63
N LYS A 44 2.75 -16.15 23.95
CA LYS A 44 3.51 -17.29 24.48
C LYS A 44 2.95 -18.65 24.06
N ASP A 45 1.64 -18.78 23.99
CA ASP A 45 0.97 -20.05 23.68
C ASP A 45 0.50 -20.12 22.21
N SER A 46 0.85 -19.14 21.36
CA SER A 46 0.48 -19.16 19.93
C SER A 46 1.39 -20.05 19.08
N GLY A 47 2.57 -20.40 19.58
CA GLY A 47 3.60 -21.10 18.82
C GLY A 47 4.35 -20.22 17.81
N ASP A 48 4.08 -18.91 17.79
CA ASP A 48 4.73 -17.99 16.87
C ASP A 48 6.22 -17.85 17.15
N LYS A 49 6.97 -17.83 16.06
CA LYS A 49 8.41 -17.55 16.05
C LYS A 49 8.64 -16.11 15.64
N TRP A 50 9.69 -15.51 16.20
CA TRP A 50 10.01 -14.11 16.01
C TRP A 50 11.44 -13.94 15.55
N VAL A 51 11.67 -12.97 14.66
CA VAL A 51 13.00 -12.53 14.23
C VAL A 51 13.15 -11.05 14.58
N LYS A 52 14.29 -10.67 15.13
CA LYS A 52 14.65 -9.26 15.34
C LYS A 52 15.28 -8.72 14.06
N SER A 53 14.67 -7.73 13.42
CA SER A 53 15.06 -7.31 12.07
C SER A 53 15.72 -5.93 12.03
N PHE A 54 14.99 -4.88 12.38
CA PHE A 54 15.40 -3.50 12.08
C PHE A 54 15.30 -2.62 13.32
N GLU A 55 16.24 -1.70 13.51
CA GLU A 55 16.22 -0.72 14.62
C GLU A 55 15.60 0.61 14.18
N PHE A 56 14.69 1.15 14.97
CA PHE A 56 14.08 2.45 14.78
C PHE A 56 14.91 3.56 15.43
N TYR A 57 14.65 4.82 15.04
CA TYR A 57 15.40 6.00 15.50
C TYR A 57 15.39 6.21 17.03
N ASP A 58 14.42 5.62 17.74
CA ASP A 58 14.24 5.73 19.18
C ASP A 58 14.85 4.54 19.95
N GLY A 59 15.59 3.67 19.26
CA GLY A 59 16.22 2.47 19.82
C GLY A 59 15.26 1.28 19.98
N ASN A 60 13.98 1.43 19.60
CA ASN A 60 13.07 0.29 19.52
C ASN A 60 13.40 -0.58 18.30
N PHE A 61 12.98 -1.84 18.33
CA PHE A 61 13.21 -2.76 17.22
C PHE A 61 11.92 -3.24 16.60
N LEU A 62 11.96 -3.42 15.28
CA LEU A 62 11.02 -4.21 14.54
C LEU A 62 11.29 -5.69 14.80
N TYR A 63 10.22 -6.39 15.13
CA TYR A 63 10.19 -7.83 15.21
C TYR A 63 9.25 -8.36 14.15
N GLU A 64 9.69 -9.37 13.43
CA GLU A 64 8.92 -10.04 12.40
C GLU A 64 8.28 -11.31 12.99
N ASN A 65 6.96 -11.45 12.84
CA ASN A 65 6.28 -12.71 13.09
C ASN A 65 6.49 -13.67 11.90
N VAL A 66 7.27 -14.71 12.13
CA VAL A 66 7.66 -15.69 11.09
C VAL A 66 6.44 -16.40 10.50
N SER A 67 5.42 -16.71 11.31
CA SER A 67 4.20 -17.39 10.86
C SER A 67 3.43 -16.54 9.83
N LEU A 68 3.31 -15.23 10.08
CA LEU A 68 2.66 -14.31 9.15
C LEU A 68 3.42 -14.18 7.84
N THR A 69 4.75 -14.05 7.91
CA THR A 69 5.59 -13.96 6.70
C THR A 69 5.57 -15.26 5.90
N ILE A 70 5.67 -16.42 6.55
CA ILE A 70 5.60 -17.73 5.86
C ILE A 70 4.24 -17.92 5.18
N ASN A 71 3.15 -17.54 5.84
CA ASN A 71 1.82 -17.61 5.23
C ASN A 71 1.71 -16.72 3.97
N LEU A 72 2.27 -15.50 4.02
CA LEU A 72 2.38 -14.63 2.85
C LEU A 72 3.19 -15.28 1.73
N LEU A 73 4.38 -15.82 2.03
CA LEU A 73 5.26 -16.43 1.03
C LEU A 73 4.67 -17.69 0.39
N GLU A 74 4.01 -18.56 1.15
CA GLU A 74 3.32 -19.73 0.60
C GLU A 74 2.11 -19.33 -0.24
N THR A 75 1.39 -18.26 0.14
CA THR A 75 0.32 -17.70 -0.68
C THR A 75 0.86 -17.13 -1.99
N ILE A 76 1.98 -16.39 -1.96
CA ILE A 76 2.66 -15.91 -3.16
C ILE A 76 3.04 -17.09 -4.06
N LYS A 77 3.67 -18.13 -3.51
CA LYS A 77 4.03 -19.35 -4.25
C LYS A 77 2.81 -20.00 -4.90
N LYS A 78 1.70 -20.13 -4.17
CA LYS A 78 0.44 -20.66 -4.71
C LYS A 78 -0.10 -19.81 -5.85
N ILE A 79 -0.10 -18.48 -5.72
CA ILE A 79 -0.52 -17.55 -6.79
C ILE A 79 0.39 -17.75 -8.01
N LEU A 80 1.71 -17.75 -7.82
CA LEU A 80 2.67 -17.96 -8.90
C LEU A 80 2.41 -19.29 -9.62
N LEU A 81 2.15 -20.39 -8.91
CA LEU A 81 1.81 -21.66 -9.54
C LEU A 81 0.57 -21.58 -10.43
N LYS A 82 -0.47 -20.82 -10.03
CA LYS A 82 -1.65 -20.58 -10.87
C LYS A 82 -1.31 -19.77 -12.12
N LEU A 83 -0.38 -18.83 -12.00
CA LEU A 83 0.00 -17.92 -13.09
C LEU A 83 0.95 -18.55 -14.12
N LYS A 84 1.64 -19.64 -13.75
CA LYS A 84 2.71 -20.26 -14.56
C LYS A 84 2.30 -20.62 -16.00
N SER A 85 1.03 -20.98 -16.21
CA SER A 85 0.49 -21.35 -17.53
C SER A 85 -0.35 -20.24 -18.17
N CYS A 86 -0.43 -19.06 -17.57
CA CYS A 86 -1.27 -17.97 -18.04
C CYS A 86 -0.47 -16.99 -18.92
N ASN A 87 -0.90 -16.82 -20.17
CA ASN A 87 -0.40 -15.74 -21.04
C ASN A 87 -1.20 -14.43 -20.88
N SER A 88 -2.43 -14.53 -20.38
CA SER A 88 -3.32 -13.40 -20.10
C SER A 88 -4.32 -13.79 -19.01
N LEU A 89 -4.89 -12.81 -18.33
CA LEU A 89 -5.94 -12.97 -17.32
C LEU A 89 -7.06 -11.98 -17.59
N ASP A 90 -8.31 -12.37 -17.34
CA ASP A 90 -9.38 -11.38 -17.23
C ASP A 90 -9.24 -10.56 -15.94
N GLU A 91 -9.83 -9.37 -15.93
CA GLU A 91 -9.76 -8.45 -14.79
C GLU A 91 -10.41 -9.02 -13.52
N GLY A 92 -11.47 -9.83 -13.65
CA GLY A 92 -12.15 -10.47 -12.53
C GLY A 92 -11.20 -11.39 -11.78
N THR A 93 -10.60 -12.34 -12.49
CA THR A 93 -9.60 -13.28 -11.95
C THR A 93 -8.39 -12.54 -11.37
N GLY A 94 -7.88 -11.51 -12.07
CA GLY A 94 -6.77 -10.70 -11.56
C GLY A 94 -7.08 -10.03 -10.22
N LEU A 95 -8.31 -9.52 -10.05
CA LEU A 95 -8.74 -8.89 -8.81
C LEU A 95 -8.94 -9.90 -7.68
N GLU A 96 -9.42 -11.11 -7.97
CA GLU A 96 -9.51 -12.20 -6.98
C GLU A 96 -8.12 -12.59 -6.44
N LEU A 97 -7.12 -12.72 -7.32
CA LEU A 97 -5.74 -13.02 -6.90
C LEU A 97 -5.15 -11.89 -6.04
N ILE A 98 -5.45 -10.63 -6.36
CA ILE A 98 -5.02 -9.48 -5.57
C ILE A 98 -5.69 -9.48 -4.19
N GLU A 99 -6.97 -9.85 -4.07
CA GLU A 99 -7.63 -9.97 -2.76
C GLU A 99 -7.08 -11.16 -1.94
N GLU A 100 -6.80 -12.31 -2.58
CA GLU A 100 -6.12 -13.45 -1.94
C GLU A 100 -4.77 -13.02 -1.35
N LEU A 101 -3.96 -12.31 -2.15
CA LEU A 101 -2.66 -11.77 -1.72
C LEU A 101 -2.81 -10.77 -0.56
N TYR A 102 -3.73 -9.81 -0.67
CA TYR A 102 -3.90 -8.80 0.38
C TYR A 102 -4.44 -9.35 1.69
N THR A 103 -5.20 -10.45 1.66
CA THR A 103 -5.72 -11.10 2.87
C THR A 103 -4.60 -11.56 3.81
N VAL A 104 -3.47 -12.00 3.26
CA VAL A 104 -2.30 -12.45 4.03
C VAL A 104 -1.21 -11.38 4.17
N TYR A 105 -1.10 -10.47 3.20
CA TYR A 105 -0.15 -9.35 3.26
C TYR A 105 -0.52 -8.32 4.33
N ASP A 106 -1.82 -8.00 4.48
CA ASP A 106 -2.27 -6.98 5.42
C ASP A 106 -1.89 -7.31 6.87
N PRO A 107 -2.17 -8.50 7.41
CA PRO A 107 -1.75 -8.88 8.76
C PRO A 107 -0.23 -8.82 8.95
N ALA A 108 0.55 -9.34 7.98
CA ALA A 108 2.00 -9.34 8.03
C ALA A 108 2.55 -7.92 8.15
N ILE A 109 2.14 -7.00 7.27
CA ILE A 109 2.62 -5.62 7.31
C ILE A 109 2.08 -4.84 8.51
N ARG A 110 0.81 -5.04 8.90
CA ARG A 110 0.25 -4.37 10.08
C ARG A 110 1.01 -4.74 11.35
N GLN A 111 1.44 -5.99 11.48
CA GLN A 111 2.25 -6.42 12.62
C GLN A 111 3.58 -5.65 12.66
N LEU A 112 4.29 -5.55 11.52
CA LEU A 112 5.53 -4.78 11.42
C LEU A 112 5.34 -3.30 11.77
N GLN A 113 4.20 -2.73 11.40
CA GLN A 113 3.85 -1.34 11.65
C GLN A 113 3.54 -1.02 13.12
N GLN A 114 3.18 -2.00 13.96
CA GLN A 114 2.80 -1.72 15.36
C GLN A 114 3.93 -1.07 16.16
N ASN A 115 5.17 -1.47 15.89
CA ASN A 115 6.34 -0.90 16.56
C ASN A 115 6.93 0.30 15.80
N ALA A 116 6.40 0.61 14.61
CA ALA A 116 6.95 1.69 13.81
C ALA A 116 6.63 3.07 14.44
N PRO A 117 7.49 4.08 14.22
CA PRO A 117 7.21 5.47 14.59
C PRO A 117 5.93 6.05 14.00
N CYS A 118 5.38 5.42 12.95
CA CYS A 118 4.17 5.84 12.25
C CYS A 118 2.91 5.52 13.06
N GLN A 119 2.22 6.55 13.52
CA GLN A 119 0.99 6.43 14.30
C GLN A 119 -0.27 6.80 13.48
N LYS A 120 -1.44 6.35 13.95
CA LYS A 120 -2.73 6.80 13.41
C LYS A 120 -2.81 8.33 13.47
N GLY A 121 -3.22 8.97 12.37
CA GLY A 121 -3.23 10.43 12.25
C GLY A 121 -1.96 11.02 11.64
N CYS A 122 -0.91 10.23 11.41
CA CYS A 122 0.24 10.65 10.60
C CYS A 122 -0.15 10.71 9.12
N THR A 123 -0.09 11.92 8.53
CA THR A 123 -0.54 12.18 7.15
C THR A 123 0.59 12.58 6.21
N ALA A 124 1.84 12.57 6.65
CA ALA A 124 2.96 13.08 5.84
C ALA A 124 3.10 12.35 4.48
N CYS A 125 2.95 11.02 4.47
CA CYS A 125 2.98 10.24 3.22
C CYS A 125 1.78 10.51 2.30
N CYS A 126 0.69 11.09 2.82
CA CYS A 126 -0.47 11.48 2.02
C CYS A 126 -0.24 12.75 1.19
N PHE A 127 0.94 13.36 1.28
CA PHE A 127 1.37 14.49 0.46
C PHE A 127 2.60 14.12 -0.39
N GLN A 128 2.80 12.82 -0.64
CA GLN A 128 3.85 12.28 -1.49
C GLN A 128 3.23 11.58 -2.70
N ASP A 129 3.98 11.54 -3.80
CA ASP A 129 3.61 10.78 -4.98
C ASP A 129 3.88 9.28 -4.74
N VAL A 130 2.82 8.48 -4.83
CA VAL A 130 2.88 7.04 -4.63
C VAL A 130 2.52 6.34 -5.93
N ALA A 131 3.35 5.38 -6.33
CA ALA A 131 3.12 4.51 -7.46
C ALA A 131 1.94 3.56 -7.20
N ILE A 132 1.10 3.34 -8.21
CA ILE A 132 -0.04 2.43 -8.15
C ILE A 132 -0.25 1.72 -9.50
N HIS A 133 -0.52 0.43 -9.48
CA HIS A 133 -0.85 -0.34 -10.68
C HIS A 133 -2.35 -0.22 -11.03
N LYS A 134 -2.68 -0.40 -12.31
CA LYS A 134 -4.07 -0.31 -12.80
C LYS A 134 -4.99 -1.33 -12.12
N ILE A 135 -4.51 -2.54 -11.81
CA ILE A 135 -5.28 -3.55 -11.08
C ILE A 135 -5.66 -3.06 -9.67
N GLU A 136 -4.77 -2.34 -8.99
CA GLU A 136 -5.06 -1.74 -7.69
C GLU A 136 -6.03 -0.55 -7.81
N VAL A 137 -5.95 0.20 -8.92
CA VAL A 137 -6.93 1.26 -9.24
C VAL A 137 -8.33 0.68 -9.39
N GLN A 138 -8.48 -0.44 -10.11
CA GLN A 138 -9.78 -1.11 -10.24
C GLN A 138 -10.26 -1.68 -8.91
N ARG A 139 -9.35 -2.27 -8.12
CA ARG A 139 -9.66 -2.71 -6.76
C ARG A 139 -10.24 -1.59 -5.92
N ILE A 140 -9.54 -0.45 -5.81
CA ILE A 140 -10.03 0.72 -5.05
C ILE A 140 -11.38 1.19 -5.59
N SER A 141 -11.57 1.20 -6.91
CA SER A 141 -12.81 1.61 -7.56
C SER A 141 -14.03 0.79 -7.12
N ARG A 142 -13.86 -0.50 -6.78
CA ARG A 142 -14.95 -1.34 -6.24
C ARG A 142 -15.43 -0.92 -4.84
N TYR A 143 -14.60 -0.21 -4.08
CA TYR A 143 -14.93 0.29 -2.73
C TYR A 143 -15.36 1.77 -2.73
N MET A 144 -15.51 2.39 -3.90
CA MET A 144 -15.81 3.81 -4.03
C MET A 144 -17.27 4.17 -3.74
N ASP A 145 -17.54 4.64 -2.53
CA ASP A 145 -18.85 5.15 -2.12
C ASP A 145 -19.03 6.66 -2.39
N LYS A 146 -20.21 7.20 -2.03
CA LYS A 146 -20.53 8.64 -2.15
C LYS A 146 -19.61 9.52 -1.30
N LYS A 147 -19.20 9.05 -0.11
CA LYS A 147 -18.38 9.80 0.86
C LYS A 147 -16.94 9.94 0.34
N ILE A 148 -16.33 8.87 -0.16
CA ILE A 148 -15.00 8.88 -0.76
C ILE A 148 -15.00 9.75 -2.02
N LYS A 149 -16.02 9.64 -2.89
CA LYS A 149 -16.15 10.53 -4.06
C LYS A 149 -16.22 12.01 -3.68
N LYS A 150 -16.95 12.35 -2.60
CA LYS A 150 -17.01 13.72 -2.06
C LYS A 150 -15.64 14.17 -1.54
N ASN A 151 -14.91 13.29 -0.85
CA ASN A 151 -13.55 13.56 -0.37
C ASN A 151 -12.60 13.89 -1.52
N ILE A 152 -12.58 13.07 -2.57
CA ILE A 152 -11.70 13.32 -3.72
C ILE A 152 -12.03 14.65 -4.40
N LYS A 153 -13.32 15.00 -4.54
CA LYS A 153 -13.74 16.30 -5.08
C LYS A 153 -13.29 17.47 -4.21
N HIS A 154 -13.35 17.32 -2.88
CA HIS A 154 -12.84 18.33 -1.95
C HIS A 154 -11.32 18.50 -2.15
N ASN A 155 -10.55 17.42 -2.14
CA ASN A 155 -9.10 17.50 -2.31
C ASN A 155 -8.67 17.99 -3.70
N LEU A 156 -9.50 17.78 -4.74
CA LEU A 156 -9.27 18.38 -6.05
C LEU A 156 -9.37 19.90 -6.02
N LYS A 157 -10.27 20.48 -5.21
CA LYS A 157 -10.34 21.93 -5.00
C LYS A 157 -9.12 22.42 -4.22
N GLU A 158 -8.75 21.72 -3.14
CA GLU A 158 -7.55 22.03 -2.35
C GLU A 158 -6.28 22.02 -3.22
N LYS A 159 -6.13 21.03 -4.09
CA LYS A 159 -5.04 20.96 -5.07
C LYS A 159 -5.00 22.20 -5.97
N LYS A 160 -6.14 22.67 -6.48
CA LYS A 160 -6.18 23.86 -7.36
C LYS A 160 -5.79 25.12 -6.59
N ALA A 161 -6.36 25.32 -5.40
CA ALA A 161 -6.03 26.46 -4.54
C ALA A 161 -4.53 26.51 -4.22
N ARG A 162 -3.90 25.37 -3.93
CA ARG A 162 -2.45 25.28 -3.66
C ARG A 162 -1.57 25.61 -4.87
N LYS A 163 -2.03 25.30 -6.09
CA LYS A 163 -1.30 25.66 -7.32
C LYS A 163 -1.31 27.17 -7.58
N GLU A 164 -2.41 27.83 -7.27
CA GLU A 164 -2.56 29.27 -7.48
C GLU A 164 -1.66 30.09 -6.54
N ILE A 165 -1.28 29.53 -5.39
CA ILE A 165 -0.46 30.21 -4.36
C ILE A 165 1.05 30.25 -4.67
N THR A 166 1.57 29.50 -5.67
CA THR A 166 3.00 29.45 -6.08
C THR A 166 4.04 29.49 -4.94
N SER A 167 4.37 28.30 -4.42
CA SER A 167 5.64 27.76 -3.87
C SER A 167 6.79 28.61 -3.28
N LEU A 168 6.68 29.91 -2.97
CA LEU A 168 7.85 30.70 -2.57
C LEU A 168 8.23 30.63 -1.07
N LEU A 169 7.43 29.98 -0.22
CA LEU A 169 7.64 29.99 1.24
C LEU A 169 7.44 28.62 1.94
N GLY A 170 7.11 27.58 1.19
CA GLY A 170 6.76 26.29 1.75
C GLY A 170 7.97 25.51 2.23
N LYS A 171 8.18 25.42 3.55
CA LYS A 171 9.27 24.61 4.16
C LYS A 171 8.90 23.13 4.34
N ASP A 172 7.63 22.79 4.19
CA ASP A 172 7.12 21.45 4.52
C ASP A 172 6.13 20.89 3.47
N ARG A 173 6.06 19.55 3.39
CA ARG A 173 5.29 18.81 2.39
C ARG A 173 3.78 19.01 2.55
N LYS A 174 3.26 18.95 3.77
CA LYS A 174 1.82 19.10 4.06
C LYS A 174 1.24 20.42 3.57
N ASN A 175 2.04 21.49 3.54
CA ASN A 175 1.61 22.80 3.08
C ASN A 175 1.94 23.06 1.61
N SER A 176 2.99 22.42 1.08
CA SER A 176 3.53 22.75 -0.25
C SER A 176 3.11 21.78 -1.35
N MET A 177 2.83 20.53 -0.99
CA MET A 177 2.53 19.46 -1.97
C MET A 177 1.03 19.27 -2.16
N GLU A 178 0.67 18.65 -3.28
CA GLU A 178 -0.71 18.26 -3.54
C GLU A 178 -1.17 17.19 -2.53
N PRO A 179 -2.37 17.31 -1.95
CA PRO A 179 -2.90 16.23 -1.12
C PRO A 179 -3.18 14.99 -1.98
N CYS A 180 -3.08 13.80 -1.37
CA CYS A 180 -3.58 12.56 -1.94
C CYS A 180 -5.10 12.66 -2.19
N PRO A 181 -5.64 12.08 -3.27
CA PRO A 181 -7.09 12.03 -3.52
C PRO A 181 -7.92 11.49 -2.35
N PHE A 182 -7.32 10.62 -1.52
CA PHE A 182 -8.01 9.89 -0.46
C PHE A 182 -7.71 10.36 0.96
N ILE A 183 -6.92 11.43 1.19
CA ILE A 183 -6.75 11.96 2.55
C ILE A 183 -8.00 12.73 2.96
N ASN A 184 -8.58 12.44 4.11
CA ASN A 184 -9.51 13.35 4.77
C ASN A 184 -8.68 14.35 5.58
N ILE A 185 -8.46 15.53 5.02
CA ILE A 185 -7.57 16.56 5.61
C ILE A 185 -8.09 16.99 6.99
N THR A 186 -9.40 17.16 7.13
CA THR A 186 -10.03 17.59 8.40
C THR A 186 -9.85 16.57 9.52
N LYS A 187 -9.94 15.28 9.19
CA LYS A 187 -9.81 14.19 10.18
C LYS A 187 -8.40 13.63 10.33
N GLY A 188 -7.50 13.94 9.41
CA GLY A 188 -6.17 13.36 9.35
C GLY A 188 -6.15 11.84 9.06
N GLU A 189 -7.12 11.32 8.30
CA GLU A 189 -7.24 9.87 8.05
C GLU A 189 -7.45 9.54 6.56
N CYS A 190 -6.95 8.38 6.12
CA CYS A 190 -7.17 7.91 4.76
C CYS A 190 -8.60 7.36 4.59
N SER A 191 -9.36 7.89 3.65
CA SER A 191 -10.74 7.45 3.37
C SER A 191 -10.84 6.05 2.78
N ILE A 192 -9.72 5.48 2.34
CA ILE A 192 -9.61 4.11 1.79
C ILE A 192 -8.65 3.24 2.60
N TYR A 193 -8.46 3.52 3.89
CA TYR A 193 -7.39 2.91 4.71
C TYR A 193 -7.27 1.37 4.57
N SER A 194 -8.42 0.67 4.56
CA SER A 194 -8.51 -0.79 4.41
C SER A 194 -8.05 -1.30 3.04
N VAL A 195 -8.26 -0.51 1.99
CA VAL A 195 -8.00 -0.87 0.59
C VAL A 195 -6.91 -0.03 -0.06
N ARG A 196 -6.05 0.60 0.75
CA ARG A 196 -4.86 1.35 0.29
C ARG A 196 -4.02 0.52 -0.68
N PRO A 197 -3.35 1.13 -1.66
CA PRO A 197 -2.45 0.39 -2.55
C PRO A 197 -1.23 -0.14 -1.79
N PHE A 198 -0.58 -1.15 -2.36
CA PHE A 198 0.58 -1.84 -1.81
C PHE A 198 1.64 -0.88 -1.32
N LYS A 199 2.02 0.11 -2.15
CA LYS A 199 3.04 1.09 -1.78
C LYS A 199 2.64 1.92 -0.56
N CYS A 200 1.36 2.27 -0.39
CA CYS A 200 0.90 2.95 0.82
C CYS A 200 0.87 2.02 2.05
N LYS A 201 0.67 0.71 1.86
CA LYS A 201 0.68 -0.28 2.94
C LYS A 201 2.11 -0.51 3.45
N SER A 202 3.10 -0.69 2.57
CA SER A 202 4.51 -0.90 2.95
C SER A 202 5.25 0.36 3.36
N HIS A 203 4.69 1.54 3.10
CA HIS A 203 5.36 2.80 3.42
C HIS A 203 5.23 3.17 4.90
N PHE A 204 6.21 2.73 5.69
CA PHE A 204 6.48 3.23 7.04
C PHE A 204 7.98 3.50 7.19
N VAL A 205 8.32 4.48 8.02
CA VAL A 205 9.69 4.93 8.21
C VAL A 205 10.26 4.40 9.50
N ALA A 206 11.58 4.26 9.54
CA ALA A 206 12.32 3.99 10.77
C ALA A 206 12.94 5.24 11.39
N SER A 207 13.13 6.30 10.59
CA SER A 207 13.61 7.60 11.06
C SER A 207 12.58 8.34 11.90
N SER A 208 13.00 9.41 12.58
CA SER A 208 12.08 10.29 13.32
C SER A 208 10.90 10.75 12.44
N PRO A 209 9.64 10.66 12.92
CA PRO A 209 8.47 11.14 12.20
C PRO A 209 8.51 12.63 11.83
N SER A 210 9.31 13.45 12.54
CA SER A 210 9.46 14.88 12.24
C SER A 210 9.99 15.10 10.80
N LEU A 211 10.90 14.24 10.36
CA LEU A 211 11.54 14.32 9.04
C LEU A 211 10.56 14.01 7.90
N CYS A 212 9.47 13.30 8.16
CA CYS A 212 8.51 12.92 7.12
C CYS A 212 7.80 14.12 6.48
N ASN A 213 7.64 15.23 7.20
CA ASN A 213 7.02 16.43 6.67
C ASN A 213 8.02 17.39 6.04
N GLU A 214 9.31 17.22 6.30
CA GLU A 214 10.35 18.06 5.70
C GLU A 214 10.50 17.71 4.22
N ILE A 215 10.64 18.73 3.37
CA ILE A 215 10.81 18.52 1.92
C ILE A 215 12.12 17.78 1.66
N ASP A 216 13.21 18.25 2.26
CA ASP A 216 14.55 17.66 2.15
C ASP A 216 14.87 16.67 3.28
N GLY A 217 13.86 16.30 4.07
CA GLY A 217 13.99 15.35 5.16
C GLY A 217 14.48 14.00 4.66
N LYS A 218 15.65 13.57 5.14
CA LYS A 218 16.21 12.25 4.83
C LYS A 218 15.55 11.19 5.70
N ILE A 219 14.57 10.51 5.13
CA ILE A 219 13.85 9.43 5.80
C ILE A 219 14.39 8.06 5.38
N THR A 220 14.41 7.14 6.34
CA THR A 220 14.74 5.73 6.09
C THR A 220 13.45 4.95 6.06
N PHE A 221 13.12 4.37 4.91
CA PHE A 221 11.97 3.49 4.78
C PHE A 221 12.33 2.09 5.21
N TYR A 222 11.38 1.40 5.85
CA TYR A 222 11.47 -0.05 5.94
C TYR A 222 11.19 -0.64 4.55
N ASN A 223 12.14 -1.43 4.04
CA ASN A 223 11.98 -2.18 2.81
C ASN A 223 12.66 -3.54 2.99
N ASP A 224 11.94 -4.62 2.67
CA ASP A 224 12.43 -5.98 2.79
C ASP A 224 12.22 -6.73 1.47
N ASP A 225 13.31 -7.19 0.90
CA ASP A 225 13.30 -7.79 -0.44
C ASP A 225 12.64 -9.18 -0.44
N ARG A 226 12.62 -9.86 0.71
CA ARG A 226 12.11 -11.24 0.85
C ARG A 226 10.61 -11.30 0.62
N TYR A 227 9.85 -10.29 1.06
CA TYR A 227 8.40 -10.30 0.96
C TYR A 227 7.77 -8.97 0.50
N ILE A 228 8.32 -7.79 0.83
CA ILE A 228 7.76 -6.51 0.34
C ILE A 228 8.04 -6.37 -1.15
N MET A 229 9.31 -6.44 -1.58
CA MET A 229 9.63 -6.32 -3.01
C MET A 229 9.04 -7.45 -3.84
N LEU A 230 9.03 -8.67 -3.30
CA LEU A 230 8.39 -9.81 -3.94
C LEU A 230 6.88 -9.58 -4.15
N THR A 231 6.15 -9.13 -3.13
CA THR A 231 4.72 -8.80 -3.24
C THR A 231 4.49 -7.75 -4.33
N GLY A 232 5.29 -6.68 -4.35
CA GLY A 232 5.18 -5.64 -5.36
C GLY A 232 5.39 -6.19 -6.79
N SER A 233 6.32 -7.12 -6.95
CA SER A 233 6.60 -7.77 -8.23
C SER A 233 5.48 -8.71 -8.67
N VAL A 234 4.86 -9.45 -7.73
CA VAL A 234 3.67 -10.28 -8.01
C VAL A 234 2.50 -9.41 -8.46
N ILE A 235 2.26 -8.27 -7.81
CA ILE A 235 1.21 -7.31 -8.21
C ILE A 235 1.47 -6.78 -9.63
N ALA A 236 2.72 -6.39 -9.92
CA ALA A 236 3.11 -5.92 -11.26
C ALA A 236 2.91 -7.01 -12.32
N TYR A 237 3.22 -8.27 -11.99
CA TYR A 237 3.04 -9.41 -12.88
C TYR A 237 1.55 -9.72 -13.14
N ILE A 238 0.70 -9.70 -12.11
CA ILE A 238 -0.76 -9.80 -12.29
C ILE A 238 -1.27 -8.66 -13.17
N ASN A 239 -0.83 -7.42 -12.92
CA ASN A 239 -1.21 -6.27 -13.74
C ASN A 239 -0.80 -6.45 -15.21
N LYS A 240 0.39 -7.00 -15.47
CA LYS A 240 0.86 -7.33 -16.82
C LYS A 240 -0.05 -8.33 -17.51
N LEU A 241 -0.42 -9.41 -16.82
CA LEU A 241 -1.28 -10.45 -17.41
C LEU A 241 -2.69 -9.94 -17.70
N VAL A 242 -3.21 -9.00 -16.91
CA VAL A 242 -4.55 -8.43 -17.10
C VAL A 242 -4.58 -7.34 -18.17
N TYR A 243 -3.59 -6.44 -18.19
CA TYR A 243 -3.64 -5.22 -19.01
C TYR A 243 -2.54 -5.11 -20.07
N ASN A 244 -1.63 -6.08 -20.14
CA ASN A 244 -0.40 -6.00 -20.92
C ASN A 244 0.42 -4.75 -20.59
N ASP A 245 0.45 -4.36 -19.32
CA ASP A 245 1.13 -3.17 -18.81
C ASP A 245 1.89 -3.51 -17.53
N ILE A 246 3.14 -3.11 -17.45
CA ILE A 246 4.00 -3.29 -16.27
C ILE A 246 4.25 -1.98 -15.53
N HIS A 247 3.84 -0.85 -16.10
CA HIS A 247 4.21 0.47 -15.59
C HIS A 247 3.16 0.96 -14.59
N PRO A 248 3.56 1.23 -13.33
CA PRO A 248 2.65 1.89 -12.41
C PRO A 248 2.43 3.34 -12.85
N THR A 249 1.24 3.84 -12.53
CA THR A 249 0.93 5.27 -12.61
C THR A 249 1.08 5.92 -11.23
N LEU A 250 0.68 7.18 -11.08
CA LEU A 250 0.70 7.88 -9.78
C LEU A 250 -0.70 7.97 -9.18
N ILE A 251 -0.79 7.79 -7.86
CA ILE A 251 -2.06 7.84 -7.12
C ILE A 251 -2.80 9.18 -7.32
N ARG A 252 -2.09 10.29 -7.53
CA ARG A 252 -2.69 11.60 -7.85
C ARG A 252 -3.51 11.60 -9.13
N ASN A 253 -3.33 10.61 -10.03
CA ASN A 253 -4.08 10.52 -11.28
C ASN A 253 -5.55 10.15 -11.05
N PHE A 254 -5.95 9.68 -9.87
CA PHE A 254 -7.38 9.55 -9.50
C PHE A 254 -8.14 10.89 -9.57
N TYR A 255 -7.46 12.04 -9.44
CA TYR A 255 -8.06 13.34 -9.71
C TYR A 255 -8.53 13.48 -11.17
N GLN A 256 -7.79 12.89 -12.11
CA GLN A 256 -8.05 12.94 -13.54
C GLN A 256 -9.17 11.97 -13.91
N GLU A 257 -9.19 10.75 -13.37
CA GLU A 257 -10.22 9.74 -13.70
C GLU A 257 -11.64 10.21 -13.38
N ILE A 258 -11.83 10.94 -12.27
CA ILE A 258 -13.13 11.55 -11.94
C ILE A 258 -13.49 12.70 -12.90
N SER A 259 -12.48 13.46 -13.32
CA SER A 259 -12.65 14.56 -14.28
C SER A 259 -13.02 14.03 -15.68
N PHE A 260 -12.41 12.90 -16.09
CA PHE A 260 -12.69 12.22 -17.35
C PHE A 260 -14.06 11.55 -17.37
N LYS A 261 -14.47 10.84 -16.30
CA LYS A 261 -15.85 10.32 -16.22
C LYS A 261 -16.88 11.45 -16.30
N LYS A 262 -16.60 12.61 -15.72
CA LYS A 262 -17.49 13.78 -15.81
C LYS A 262 -17.62 14.29 -17.26
N ARG A 263 -16.50 14.44 -17.99
CA ARG A 263 -16.51 14.78 -19.42
C ARG A 263 -17.21 13.73 -20.29
N PHE A 264 -16.98 12.44 -20.03
CA PHE A 264 -17.60 11.38 -20.83
C PHE A 264 -19.12 11.32 -20.61
N PHE A 265 -19.59 11.51 -19.38
CA PHE A 265 -21.03 11.61 -19.07
C PHE A 265 -21.66 12.92 -19.55
N GLU A 266 -20.91 14.02 -19.58
CA GLU A 266 -21.36 15.31 -20.17
C GLU A 266 -21.46 15.19 -21.69
N ILE A 267 -20.47 14.60 -22.36
CA ILE A 267 -20.50 14.30 -23.80
C ILE A 267 -21.64 13.31 -24.15
N SER A 268 -21.86 12.27 -23.35
CA SER A 268 -22.97 11.33 -23.60
C SER A 268 -24.34 11.95 -23.38
N LYS A 269 -24.48 12.90 -22.44
CA LYS A 269 -25.70 13.70 -22.23
C LYS A 269 -25.93 14.71 -23.35
N ASP A 270 -24.88 15.34 -23.85
CA ASP A 270 -24.98 16.24 -25.01
C ASP A 270 -25.32 15.49 -26.29
N PHE A 271 -24.83 14.25 -26.45
CA PHE A 271 -25.16 13.40 -27.59
C PHE A 271 -26.63 12.93 -27.54
N THR A 272 -27.12 12.51 -26.38
CA THR A 272 -28.53 12.10 -26.19
C THR A 272 -29.49 13.30 -26.24
N GLY A 273 -29.09 14.47 -25.73
CA GLY A 273 -29.86 15.71 -25.80
C GLY A 273 -29.96 16.32 -27.20
N LYS A 274 -28.97 16.11 -28.07
CA LYS A 274 -29.03 16.49 -29.50
C LYS A 274 -29.94 15.58 -30.32
N ILE A 275 -29.96 14.27 -30.02
CA ILE A 275 -30.85 13.30 -30.68
C ILE A 275 -32.32 13.57 -30.33
N MET A 276 -32.63 13.95 -29.08
CA MET A 276 -33.99 14.27 -28.65
C MET A 276 -34.52 15.66 -29.08
N LYS A 277 -33.67 16.52 -29.65
CA LYS A 277 -34.07 17.81 -30.24
C LYS A 277 -34.15 17.80 -31.77
N GLY A 278 -33.85 16.65 -32.37
CA GLY A 278 -33.92 16.41 -33.82
C GLY A 278 -35.07 15.50 -34.24
N PHE A 279 -36.01 15.23 -33.34
CA PHE A 279 -37.31 14.58 -33.60
C PHE A 279 -38.43 15.50 -33.15
#